data_AF-A0A8J7JWV0-F1
#
_entry.id   AF-A0A8J7JWV0-F1
#
_cell.length_a   1.000
_cell.length_b   1.000
_cell.length_c   1.000
_cell.angle_alpha   90.00
_cell.angle_beta   90.00
_cell.angle_gamma   90.00
#
_symmetry.space_group_name_H-M   'P 1'
#
loop_
_entity.id
_entity.type
_entity.pdbx_description
1 polymer ?
#
loop_
_entity_poly.entity_id
_entity_poly.type
_entity_poly.pdbx_seq_one_letter_code
_entity_poly.pdbx_strand_id
1 'polypeptide(L)'
;MNKRIFTLAPLSLAMLLAGCSIAPQPMSVQELDTRMRDDRIRMFANQPQRIENLTLEQAIDMAVNNNFDLRQKMMEEAIANRQLDLAHYDMLPELAASAGYTSRSNQALSRSVDANGNASNTFSTSQDRDITTASLSTVWNVLDFGVSYYQAQQSADQVLIAEQRRRKIVQNLVQQVRSMYWNAVGAQYLQSKVDPLLINAREALAKAEKVGAEQLMNPLDSLRYRKDLLEIIRQLEGLRDELSKARPELATLLGLAPGTNLELAVPAQFTLLQPELKYSLEEMEDIALSSRPELIEANYQRRISALDTRKAMVRLLPGIEVDLGHYYDSNSFLENSDWSQGGVRISWNLFNLLRGPKDVDLAKAREALVDSQRMAMNMAVLSQVHVSWLDYQSLSREYDRARELSEIGTEIHARMKDRQAGSVQSRMEEIKSATSALTEELRMFRAYAGLQEAYGRVKATLGKDDMNDVVGGFSIPEQSPVVVEQQPDTEQAVAAVIPETPEYDAEQASAELLATIDRWADAWRNKDVSTYLNQYTSDFPGNARAHSRWAKERSMRLQEPRYIELELDKTMIQEQSADAAMVSFEQLYKSNLYNDRVRKVLRLKREQDEWKIVAEVAQDR
;
A
#
# COMPACT_ATOMS: atom_id res chain seq x y z
N MET A 1 58.99 23.22 -29.50
CA MET A 1 58.92 22.91 -28.07
C MET A 1 57.45 22.76 -27.71
N ASN A 2 57.04 21.60 -27.18
CA ASN A 2 55.76 21.25 -26.51
C ASN A 2 55.38 19.79 -26.80
N LYS A 3 56.26 18.88 -26.37
CA LYS A 3 55.91 17.50 -26.03
C LYS A 3 55.45 17.52 -24.58
N ARG A 4 54.20 17.14 -24.28
CA ARG A 4 53.67 16.59 -23.00
C ARG A 4 52.18 16.94 -22.81
N ILE A 5 51.27 16.34 -23.59
CA ILE A 5 49.83 16.27 -23.24
C ILE A 5 49.21 14.88 -23.58
N PHE A 6 49.82 14.09 -24.47
CA PHE A 6 49.17 12.91 -25.07
C PHE A 6 49.12 11.61 -24.25
N THR A 7 49.50 11.58 -22.97
CA THR A 7 49.48 10.34 -22.16
C THR A 7 48.42 10.29 -21.07
N LEU A 8 47.59 11.33 -20.89
CA LEU A 8 46.50 11.34 -19.90
C LEU A 8 45.09 11.10 -20.50
N ALA A 9 44.95 11.12 -21.84
CA ALA A 9 43.68 10.91 -22.53
C ALA A 9 43.12 9.46 -22.47
N PRO A 10 43.93 8.37 -22.55
CA PRO A 10 43.35 7.02 -22.49
C PRO A 10 42.97 6.58 -21.07
N LEU A 11 43.56 7.18 -20.03
CA LEU A 11 43.25 6.85 -18.62
C LEU A 11 41.93 7.51 -18.15
N SER A 12 41.62 8.69 -18.67
CA SER A 12 40.38 9.42 -18.39
C SER A 12 39.16 8.80 -19.09
N LEU A 13 39.35 8.25 -20.30
CA LEU A 13 38.29 7.53 -21.03
C LEU A 13 37.96 6.16 -20.39
N ALA A 14 38.95 5.47 -19.80
CA ALA A 14 38.73 4.24 -19.05
C ALA A 14 37.99 4.46 -17.72
N MET A 15 38.21 5.60 -17.03
CA MET A 15 37.45 5.96 -15.83
C MET A 15 35.98 6.33 -16.13
N LEU A 16 35.68 6.84 -17.33
CA LEU A 16 34.30 7.14 -17.76
C LEU A 16 33.51 5.87 -18.13
N LEU A 17 34.16 4.80 -18.56
CA LEU A 17 33.52 3.53 -18.95
C LEU A 17 33.32 2.53 -17.79
N ALA A 18 33.96 2.74 -16.64
CA ALA A 18 33.75 1.92 -15.44
C ALA A 18 32.48 2.27 -14.63
N GLY A 19 31.72 3.28 -15.06
CA GLY A 19 30.58 3.85 -14.32
C GLY A 19 29.24 3.10 -14.44
N CYS A 20 29.14 2.00 -15.20
CA CYS A 20 27.86 1.37 -15.54
C CYS A 20 27.76 -0.13 -15.21
N SER A 21 28.37 -0.60 -14.12
CA SER A 21 27.97 -1.90 -13.54
C SER A 21 26.96 -1.67 -12.40
N ILE A 22 25.68 -1.82 -12.72
CA ILE A 22 24.61 -1.83 -11.70
C ILE A 22 24.54 -3.25 -11.14
N ALA A 23 25.29 -3.51 -10.07
CA ALA A 23 25.15 -4.74 -9.31
C ALA A 23 23.94 -4.62 -8.37
N PRO A 24 23.09 -5.67 -8.25
CA PRO A 24 22.01 -5.68 -7.27
C PRO A 24 22.61 -5.61 -5.87
N GLN A 25 22.32 -4.54 -5.13
CA GLN A 25 22.76 -4.37 -3.75
C GLN A 25 21.61 -4.77 -2.82
N PRO A 26 21.79 -5.77 -1.94
CA PRO A 26 20.78 -6.09 -0.94
C PRO A 26 20.65 -4.95 0.07
N MET A 27 19.43 -4.72 0.58
CA MET A 27 19.20 -3.74 1.65
C MET A 27 19.95 -4.14 2.92
N SER A 28 20.53 -3.15 3.60
CA SER A 28 21.20 -3.38 4.89
C SER A 28 20.19 -3.57 6.02
N VAL A 29 20.59 -4.25 7.11
CA VAL A 29 19.73 -4.45 8.29
C VAL A 29 19.32 -3.11 8.94
N GLN A 30 20.21 -2.12 8.93
CA GLN A 30 19.93 -0.77 9.45
C GLN A 30 18.92 -0.01 8.60
N GLU A 31 19.00 -0.15 7.28
CA GLU A 31 18.03 0.44 6.35
C GLU A 31 16.65 -0.20 6.52
N LEU A 32 16.60 -1.53 6.71
CA LEU A 32 15.36 -2.25 7.00
C LEU A 32 14.73 -1.78 8.33
N ASP A 33 15.51 -1.66 9.40
CA ASP A 33 15.01 -1.18 10.70
C ASP A 33 14.47 0.24 10.62
N THR A 34 15.19 1.14 9.94
CA THR A 34 14.74 2.52 9.75
C THR A 34 13.44 2.58 8.96
N ARG A 35 13.32 1.80 7.86
CA ARG A 35 12.08 1.74 7.08
C ARG A 35 10.92 1.16 7.89
N MET A 36 11.13 0.08 8.65
CA MET A 36 10.06 -0.50 9.47
C MET A 36 9.51 0.51 10.48
N ARG A 37 10.39 1.33 11.09
CA ARG A 37 9.97 2.39 12.03
C ARG A 37 9.19 3.48 11.32
N ASP A 38 9.71 3.97 10.20
CA ASP A 38 9.07 5.02 9.41
C ASP A 38 7.72 4.55 8.85
N ASP A 39 7.63 3.31 8.39
CA ASP A 39 6.40 2.68 7.89
C ASP A 39 5.37 2.55 9.01
N ARG A 40 5.77 2.10 10.21
CA ARG A 40 4.87 2.02 11.37
C ARG A 40 4.30 3.40 11.75
N ILE A 41 5.13 4.44 11.72
CA ILE A 41 4.69 5.81 11.97
C ILE A 41 3.71 6.27 10.88
N ARG A 42 4.03 6.04 9.60
CA ARG A 42 3.16 6.44 8.48
C ARG A 42 1.84 5.68 8.43
N MET A 43 1.84 4.40 8.81
CA MET A 43 0.65 3.55 8.80
C MET A 43 -0.38 3.99 9.83
N PHE A 44 0.07 4.43 11.02
CA PHE A 44 -0.81 4.66 12.16
C PHE A 44 -0.78 6.10 12.69
N ALA A 45 -0.11 7.04 12.01
CA ALA A 45 -0.17 8.46 12.35
C ALA A 45 -1.62 8.95 12.30
N ASN A 46 -2.09 9.54 13.41
CA ASN A 46 -3.44 10.10 13.57
C ASN A 46 -4.59 9.08 13.59
N GLN A 47 -4.34 7.83 13.97
CA GLN A 47 -5.41 6.87 14.23
C GLN A 47 -5.92 6.95 15.67
N PRO A 48 -7.24 6.75 15.90
CA PRO A 48 -7.82 6.78 17.23
C PRO A 48 -7.33 5.59 18.07
N GLN A 49 -7.01 5.84 19.34
CA GLN A 49 -6.60 4.78 20.28
C GLN A 49 -7.78 4.02 20.90
N ARG A 50 -8.97 4.64 20.92
CA ARG A 50 -10.20 4.07 21.44
C ARG A 50 -11.38 4.36 20.52
N ILE A 51 -12.19 3.34 20.27
CA ILE A 51 -13.43 3.44 19.49
C ILE A 51 -14.53 2.77 20.29
N GLU A 52 -15.63 3.51 20.50
CA GLU A 52 -16.80 3.03 21.23
C GLU A 52 -18.02 2.90 20.32
N ASN A 53 -18.92 1.96 20.65
CA ASN A 53 -20.19 1.72 19.95
C ASN A 53 -20.05 1.54 18.43
N LEU A 54 -19.02 0.83 17.97
CA LEU A 54 -18.80 0.62 16.53
C LEU A 54 -19.90 -0.27 15.92
N THR A 55 -20.61 0.26 14.92
CA THR A 55 -21.61 -0.49 14.14
C THR A 55 -20.99 -1.21 12.94
N LEU A 56 -21.71 -2.16 12.34
CA LEU A 56 -21.24 -2.88 11.15
C LEU A 56 -20.98 -1.94 9.96
N GLU A 57 -21.85 -0.97 9.73
CA GLU A 57 -21.71 -0.01 8.63
C GLU A 57 -20.42 0.81 8.77
N GLN A 58 -20.21 1.37 9.96
CA GLN A 58 -19.00 2.12 10.28
C GLN A 58 -17.73 1.25 10.20
N ALA A 59 -17.82 -0.02 10.58
CA ALA A 59 -16.74 -0.98 10.43
C ALA A 59 -16.40 -1.20 8.95
N ILE A 60 -17.41 -1.34 8.08
CA ILE A 60 -17.19 -1.47 6.64
C ILE A 60 -16.55 -0.20 6.06
N ASP A 61 -17.06 0.98 6.41
CA ASP A 61 -16.52 2.26 5.94
C ASP A 61 -15.07 2.46 6.39
N MET A 62 -14.78 2.15 7.65
CA MET A 62 -13.43 2.21 8.20
C MET A 62 -12.49 1.27 7.46
N ALA A 63 -12.91 0.03 7.21
CA ALA A 63 -12.12 -0.93 6.45
C ALA A 63 -11.83 -0.42 5.03
N VAL A 64 -12.84 0.04 4.30
CA VAL A 64 -12.65 0.57 2.93
C VAL A 64 -11.71 1.78 2.92
N ASN A 65 -11.80 2.68 3.90
CA ASN A 65 -10.96 3.88 3.92
C ASN A 65 -9.51 3.61 4.38
N ASN A 66 -9.30 2.63 5.25
CA ASN A 66 -7.99 2.40 5.89
C ASN A 66 -7.23 1.19 5.33
N ASN A 67 -7.88 0.29 4.58
CA ASN A 67 -7.26 -0.94 4.12
C ASN A 67 -6.12 -0.67 3.11
N PHE A 68 -4.93 -1.19 3.44
CA PHE A 68 -3.72 -0.99 2.65
C PHE A 68 -3.75 -1.73 1.30
N ASP A 69 -4.38 -2.90 1.23
CA ASP A 69 -4.51 -3.66 -0.03
C ASP A 69 -5.40 -2.90 -1.03
N LEU A 70 -6.49 -2.29 -0.54
CA LEU A 70 -7.33 -1.44 -1.38
C LEU A 70 -6.57 -0.20 -1.85
N ARG A 71 -5.79 0.45 -0.97
CA ARG A 71 -4.93 1.59 -1.34
C ARG A 71 -3.91 1.19 -2.40
N GLN A 72 -3.30 0.02 -2.29
CA GLN A 72 -2.41 -0.52 -3.32
C GLN A 72 -3.14 -0.66 -4.65
N LYS A 73 -4.37 -1.21 -4.68
CA LYS A 73 -5.14 -1.33 -5.93
C LYS A 73 -5.53 0.00 -6.54
N MET A 74 -5.86 1.01 -5.73
CA MET A 74 -6.05 2.38 -6.21
C MET A 74 -4.77 2.96 -6.84
N MET A 75 -3.60 2.68 -6.27
CA MET A 75 -2.31 3.10 -6.84
C MET A 75 -2.01 2.38 -8.16
N GLU A 76 -2.29 1.07 -8.25
CA GLU A 76 -2.17 0.30 -9.50
C GLU A 76 -3.09 0.88 -10.61
N GLU A 77 -4.33 1.23 -10.27
CA GLU A 77 -5.28 1.90 -11.18
C GLU A 77 -4.75 3.28 -11.63
N ALA A 78 -4.21 4.08 -10.71
CA ALA A 78 -3.61 5.37 -11.03
C ALA A 78 -2.35 5.24 -11.91
N ILE A 79 -1.56 4.17 -11.74
CA ILE A 79 -0.42 3.86 -12.62
C ILE A 79 -0.91 3.46 -14.01
N ALA A 80 -1.94 2.61 -14.11
CA ALA A 80 -2.53 2.23 -15.39
C ALA A 80 -3.06 3.46 -16.16
N ASN A 81 -3.69 4.41 -15.46
CA ASN A 81 -4.12 5.67 -16.06
C ASN A 81 -2.94 6.49 -16.59
N ARG A 82 -1.85 6.64 -15.81
CA ARG A 82 -0.65 7.33 -16.27
C ARG A 82 0.02 6.63 -17.45
N GLN A 83 -0.01 5.30 -17.50
CA GLN A 83 0.48 4.53 -18.65
C GLN A 83 -0.37 4.78 -19.90
N LEU A 84 -1.69 4.91 -19.74
CA LEU A 84 -2.57 5.32 -20.84
C LEU A 84 -2.24 6.74 -21.31
N ASP A 85 -2.00 7.70 -20.40
CA ASP A 85 -1.58 9.06 -20.77
C ASP A 85 -0.29 9.03 -21.59
N LEU A 86 0.72 8.27 -21.14
CA LEU A 86 1.98 8.08 -21.87
C LEU A 86 1.75 7.46 -23.26
N ALA A 87 0.90 6.43 -23.35
CA ALA A 87 0.58 5.79 -24.62
C ALA A 87 -0.09 6.75 -25.62
N HIS A 88 -0.76 7.81 -25.16
CA HIS A 88 -1.27 8.85 -26.04
C HIS A 88 -0.14 9.70 -26.66
N TYR A 89 0.92 9.98 -25.90
CA TYR A 89 2.08 10.71 -26.39
C TYR A 89 2.92 9.89 -27.38
N ASP A 90 2.99 8.57 -27.21
CA ASP A 90 3.70 7.65 -28.14
C ASP A 90 3.11 7.61 -29.56
N MET A 91 1.94 8.23 -29.78
CA MET A 91 1.32 8.39 -31.10
C MET A 91 1.73 9.68 -31.80
N LEU A 92 2.35 10.63 -31.10
CA LEU A 92 2.73 11.92 -31.67
C LEU A 92 4.06 11.80 -32.45
N PRO A 93 4.31 12.70 -33.43
CA PRO A 93 5.63 12.86 -34.02
C PRO A 93 6.68 13.14 -32.96
N GLU A 94 7.86 12.53 -33.10
CA GLU A 94 9.00 12.85 -32.26
C GLU A 94 9.54 14.23 -32.65
N LEU A 95 9.86 15.07 -31.67
CA LEU A 95 10.53 16.36 -31.87
C LEU A 95 11.87 16.33 -31.14
N ALA A 96 12.96 16.38 -31.90
CA ALA A 96 14.30 16.31 -31.38
C ALA A 96 15.08 17.60 -31.69
N ALA A 97 15.66 18.19 -30.65
CA ALA A 97 16.71 19.20 -30.79
C ALA A 97 18.06 18.51 -30.59
N SER A 98 18.94 18.61 -31.59
CA SER A 98 20.26 18.01 -31.53
C SER A 98 21.35 19.07 -31.69
N ALA A 99 22.47 18.87 -31.02
CA ALA A 99 23.68 19.67 -31.20
C ALA A 99 24.87 18.72 -31.19
N GLY A 100 25.76 18.88 -32.17
CA GLY A 100 26.91 18.01 -32.38
C GLY A 100 28.19 18.81 -32.50
N TYR A 101 29.30 18.21 -32.09
CA TYR A 101 30.64 18.69 -32.40
C TYR A 101 31.45 17.52 -32.92
N THR A 102 31.97 17.66 -34.14
CA THR A 102 32.82 16.67 -34.78
C THR A 102 34.17 17.29 -35.07
N SER A 103 35.23 16.62 -34.64
CA SER A 103 36.62 17.05 -34.87
C SER A 103 37.42 15.91 -35.47
N ARG A 104 38.27 16.22 -36.44
CA ARG A 104 39.13 15.25 -37.11
C ARG A 104 40.61 15.51 -36.78
N SER A 105 41.39 14.44 -36.68
CA SER A 105 42.86 14.58 -36.55
C SER A 105 43.54 15.01 -37.86
N ASN A 106 42.86 14.82 -39.00
CA ASN A 106 43.33 15.18 -40.33
C ASN A 106 42.28 15.99 -41.11
N GLN A 107 42.73 16.68 -42.16
CA GLN A 107 41.81 17.33 -43.09
C GLN A 107 41.07 16.30 -43.95
N ALA A 108 39.81 16.58 -44.27
CA ALA A 108 38.97 15.76 -45.15
C ALA A 108 39.32 15.99 -46.63
N LEU A 109 40.56 15.68 -47.00
CA LEU A 109 41.04 15.86 -48.37
C LEU A 109 40.37 14.88 -49.33
N SER A 110 39.72 15.41 -50.36
CA SER A 110 39.10 14.67 -51.45
C SER A 110 39.57 15.24 -52.80
N ARG A 111 39.40 14.45 -53.87
CA ARG A 111 39.71 14.87 -55.24
C ARG A 111 38.38 14.95 -55.99
N SER A 112 38.06 16.11 -56.57
CA SER A 112 36.84 16.24 -57.35
C SER A 112 36.99 15.49 -58.68
N VAL A 113 35.94 14.83 -59.11
CA VAL A 113 35.87 14.11 -60.39
C VAL A 113 34.77 14.76 -61.20
N ASP A 114 35.08 15.21 -62.41
CA ASP A 114 34.08 15.79 -63.31
C ASP A 114 33.10 14.71 -63.81
N ALA A 115 32.02 15.13 -64.47
CA ALA A 115 31.00 14.22 -65.01
C ALA A 115 31.56 13.23 -66.07
N ASN A 116 32.77 13.47 -66.58
CA ASN A 116 33.45 12.63 -67.57
C ASN A 116 34.46 11.67 -66.93
N GLY A 117 34.56 11.64 -65.59
CA GLY A 117 35.47 10.77 -64.87
C GLY A 117 36.91 11.31 -64.75
N ASN A 118 37.19 12.54 -65.19
CA ASN A 118 38.50 13.15 -65.02
C ASN A 118 38.62 13.72 -63.61
N ALA A 119 39.59 13.20 -62.87
CA ALA A 119 39.84 13.64 -61.50
C ALA A 119 40.80 14.85 -61.48
N SER A 120 40.63 15.81 -60.55
CA SER A 120 41.48 17.01 -60.41
C SER A 120 42.90 16.70 -59.91
N ASN A 121 43.99 17.18 -60.51
CA ASN A 121 45.35 16.76 -60.07
C ASN A 121 45.78 17.22 -58.65
N THR A 122 44.91 17.89 -57.92
CA THR A 122 45.13 18.36 -56.55
C THR A 122 44.06 17.82 -55.60
N PHE A 123 44.48 17.54 -54.36
CA PHE A 123 43.56 17.24 -53.26
C PHE A 123 43.05 18.56 -52.67
N SER A 124 41.75 18.63 -52.42
CA SER A 124 41.04 19.78 -51.86
C SER A 124 40.13 19.32 -50.73
N THR A 125 39.84 20.20 -49.78
CA THR A 125 38.81 19.93 -48.77
C THR A 125 37.62 20.85 -49.01
N SER A 126 36.42 20.33 -48.77
CA SER A 126 35.16 21.07 -48.72
C SER A 126 34.55 21.01 -47.32
N GLN A 127 35.35 20.58 -46.35
CA GLN A 127 34.92 20.35 -44.99
C GLN A 127 35.99 20.82 -44.01
N ASP A 128 35.56 21.63 -43.05
CA ASP A 128 36.39 22.01 -41.92
C ASP A 128 36.74 20.81 -41.05
N ARG A 129 37.88 20.91 -40.36
CA ARG A 129 38.36 19.87 -39.45
C ARG A 129 37.49 19.77 -38.21
N ASP A 130 36.99 20.90 -37.75
CA ASP A 130 36.23 21.09 -36.53
C ASP A 130 34.87 21.70 -36.93
N ILE A 131 33.80 20.92 -36.79
CA ILE A 131 32.44 21.29 -37.21
C ILE A 131 31.50 21.18 -36.04
N THR A 132 30.70 22.23 -35.84
CA THR A 132 29.58 22.24 -34.93
C THR A 132 28.30 22.17 -35.73
N THR A 133 27.41 21.24 -35.39
CA THR A 133 26.09 21.10 -35.99
C THR A 133 25.02 21.38 -34.96
N ALA A 134 23.89 21.91 -35.41
CA ALA A 134 22.68 21.98 -34.61
C ALA A 134 21.48 21.65 -35.50
N SER A 135 20.46 20.99 -34.95
CA SER A 135 19.22 20.75 -35.67
C SER A 135 18.01 20.76 -34.76
N LEU A 136 16.88 21.13 -35.33
CA LEU A 136 15.55 20.91 -34.78
C LEU A 136 14.77 20.11 -35.83
N SER A 137 14.52 18.84 -35.56
CA SER A 137 13.87 17.92 -36.50
C SER A 137 12.68 17.23 -35.86
N THR A 138 11.61 17.08 -36.63
CA THR A 138 10.49 16.21 -36.31
C THR A 138 10.46 15.01 -37.25
N VAL A 139 10.22 13.83 -36.70
CA VAL A 139 10.11 12.57 -37.44
C VAL A 139 8.81 11.89 -37.07
N TRP A 140 8.04 11.48 -38.07
CA TRP A 140 6.79 10.77 -37.89
C TRP A 140 6.73 9.49 -38.71
N ASN A 141 6.64 8.35 -38.04
CA ASN A 141 6.44 7.06 -38.70
C ASN A 141 4.97 6.64 -38.60
N VAL A 142 4.28 6.60 -39.74
CA VAL A 142 2.84 6.28 -39.84
C VAL A 142 2.54 4.84 -39.43
N LEU A 143 3.47 3.91 -39.69
CA LEU A 143 3.31 2.52 -39.26
C LEU A 143 3.45 2.40 -37.75
N ASP A 144 4.44 3.09 -37.17
CA ASP A 144 4.62 3.11 -35.72
C ASP A 144 3.42 3.77 -35.03
N PHE A 145 2.87 4.85 -35.60
CA PHE A 145 1.60 5.42 -35.16
C PHE A 145 0.47 4.37 -35.12
N GLY A 146 0.30 3.58 -36.18
CA GLY A 146 -0.72 2.53 -36.22
C GLY A 146 -0.51 1.46 -35.15
N VAL A 147 0.73 1.11 -34.84
CA VAL A 147 1.10 0.19 -33.76
C VAL A 147 0.85 0.81 -32.38
N SER A 148 1.24 2.07 -32.17
CA SER A 148 1.04 2.85 -30.95
C SER A 148 -0.46 3.10 -30.69
N TYR A 149 -1.28 3.27 -31.72
CA TYR A 149 -2.73 3.40 -31.58
C TYR A 149 -3.37 2.16 -30.98
N TYR A 150 -3.01 0.96 -31.46
CA TYR A 150 -3.45 -0.28 -30.84
C TYR A 150 -2.87 -0.46 -29.43
N GLN A 151 -1.63 -0.01 -29.19
CA GLN A 151 -1.04 0.00 -27.85
C GLN A 151 -1.82 0.90 -26.88
N ALA A 152 -2.24 2.09 -27.30
CA ALA A 152 -3.06 2.99 -26.50
C ALA A 152 -4.44 2.38 -26.18
N GLN A 153 -5.07 1.71 -27.16
CA GLN A 153 -6.29 0.94 -26.91
C GLN A 153 -6.07 -0.18 -25.88
N GLN A 154 -4.94 -0.90 -25.95
CA GLN A 154 -4.59 -1.92 -24.95
C GLN A 154 -4.37 -1.31 -23.56
N SER A 155 -3.71 -0.15 -23.46
CA SER A 155 -3.54 0.56 -22.20
C SER A 155 -4.88 1.04 -21.63
N ALA A 156 -5.84 1.43 -22.47
CA ALA A 156 -7.20 1.79 -22.04
C ALA A 156 -7.94 0.58 -21.45
N ASP A 157 -7.80 -0.60 -22.08
CA ASP A 157 -8.34 -1.85 -21.54
C ASP A 157 -7.71 -2.23 -20.20
N GLN A 158 -6.40 -1.98 -20.04
CA GLN A 158 -5.68 -2.22 -18.78
C GLN A 158 -6.18 -1.34 -17.63
N VAL A 159 -6.56 -0.08 -17.90
CA VAL A 159 -7.22 0.79 -16.89
C VAL A 159 -8.51 0.15 -16.40
N LEU A 160 -9.36 -0.32 -17.32
CA LEU A 160 -10.64 -0.95 -16.98
C LEU A 160 -10.44 -2.27 -16.22
N ILE A 161 -9.41 -3.04 -16.54
CA ILE A 161 -9.01 -4.23 -15.76
C ILE A 161 -8.60 -3.83 -14.34
N ALA A 162 -7.78 -2.79 -14.18
CA ALA A 162 -7.34 -2.32 -12.87
C ALA A 162 -8.53 -1.86 -12.00
N GLU A 163 -9.50 -1.17 -12.60
CA GLU A 163 -10.75 -0.78 -11.94
C GLU A 163 -11.54 -2.01 -11.43
N GLN A 164 -11.71 -3.05 -12.26
CA GLN A 164 -12.42 -4.27 -11.82
C GLN A 164 -11.67 -5.01 -10.71
N ARG A 165 -10.33 -5.04 -10.75
CA ARG A 165 -9.52 -5.61 -9.66
C ARG A 165 -9.71 -4.85 -8.34
N ARG A 166 -9.82 -3.52 -8.37
CA ARG A 166 -10.17 -2.72 -7.19
C ARG A 166 -11.56 -3.10 -6.66
N ARG A 167 -12.58 -3.18 -7.53
CA ARG A 167 -13.95 -3.58 -7.14
C ARG A 167 -13.99 -4.95 -6.47
N LYS A 168 -13.26 -5.93 -7.02
CA LYS A 168 -13.11 -7.27 -6.42
C LYS A 168 -12.55 -7.22 -4.99
N ILE A 169 -11.52 -6.41 -4.74
CA ILE A 169 -10.96 -6.26 -3.39
C ILE A 169 -11.98 -5.65 -2.42
N VAL A 170 -12.74 -4.63 -2.86
CA VAL A 170 -13.81 -4.04 -2.04
C VAL A 170 -14.85 -5.09 -1.66
N GLN A 171 -15.35 -5.88 -2.61
CA GLN A 171 -16.36 -6.91 -2.34
C GLN A 171 -15.87 -7.95 -1.32
N ASN A 172 -14.63 -8.45 -1.49
CA ASN A 172 -14.03 -9.40 -0.56
C ASN A 172 -13.82 -8.79 0.83
N LEU A 173 -13.40 -7.53 0.90
CA LEU A 173 -13.19 -6.81 2.16
C LEU A 173 -14.51 -6.65 2.93
N VAL A 174 -15.57 -6.20 2.25
CA VAL A 174 -16.92 -6.04 2.84
C VAL A 174 -17.43 -7.38 3.40
N GLN A 175 -17.26 -8.47 2.66
CA GLN A 175 -17.64 -9.81 3.11
C GLN A 175 -16.87 -10.21 4.39
N GLN A 176 -15.55 -10.05 4.39
CA GLN A 176 -14.69 -10.44 5.52
C GLN A 176 -15.01 -9.60 6.76
N VAL A 177 -15.18 -8.28 6.62
CA VAL A 177 -15.53 -7.38 7.73
C VAL A 177 -16.85 -7.78 8.35
N ARG A 178 -17.84 -8.13 7.54
CA ARG A 178 -19.15 -8.57 8.02
C ARG A 178 -19.07 -9.81 8.92
N SER A 179 -18.38 -10.87 8.47
CA SER A 179 -18.23 -12.10 9.27
C SER A 179 -17.44 -11.82 10.57
N MET A 180 -16.31 -11.13 10.45
CA MET A 180 -15.44 -10.80 11.59
C MET A 180 -16.12 -9.89 12.61
N TYR A 181 -16.93 -8.94 12.15
CA TYR A 181 -17.72 -8.06 13.01
C TYR A 181 -18.66 -8.87 13.90
N TRP A 182 -19.46 -9.78 13.32
CA TRP A 182 -20.42 -10.56 14.10
C TRP A 182 -19.76 -11.58 15.03
N ASN A 183 -18.61 -12.16 14.62
CA ASN A 183 -17.78 -12.96 15.52
C ASN A 183 -17.30 -12.14 16.72
N ALA A 184 -16.83 -10.91 16.50
CA ALA A 184 -16.33 -10.04 17.55
C ALA A 184 -17.45 -9.50 18.47
N VAL A 185 -18.64 -9.21 17.93
CA VAL A 185 -19.83 -8.85 18.74
C VAL A 185 -20.21 -9.98 19.69
N GLY A 186 -20.29 -11.22 19.17
CA GLY A 186 -20.54 -12.40 19.99
C GLY A 186 -19.46 -12.60 21.06
N ALA A 187 -18.18 -12.40 20.69
CA ALA A 187 -17.07 -12.51 21.62
C ALA A 187 -17.12 -11.46 22.75
N GLN A 188 -17.39 -10.20 22.44
CA GLN A 188 -17.54 -9.12 23.42
C GLN A 188 -18.67 -9.42 24.40
N TYR A 189 -19.82 -9.87 23.87
CA TYR A 189 -20.96 -10.23 24.69
C TYR A 189 -20.65 -11.40 25.64
N LEU A 190 -20.08 -12.48 25.12
CA LEU A 190 -19.77 -13.67 25.92
C LEU A 190 -18.66 -13.43 26.94
N GLN A 191 -17.66 -12.60 26.62
CA GLN A 191 -16.58 -12.25 27.54
C GLN A 191 -17.13 -11.68 28.85
N SER A 192 -18.18 -10.84 28.77
CA SER A 192 -18.86 -10.28 29.95
C SER A 192 -19.51 -11.34 30.86
N LYS A 193 -19.82 -12.54 30.33
CA LYS A 193 -20.41 -13.67 31.07
C LYS A 193 -19.36 -14.69 31.55
N VAL A 194 -18.30 -14.89 30.77
CA VAL A 194 -17.23 -15.85 31.09
C VAL A 194 -16.45 -15.41 32.32
N ASP A 195 -16.09 -14.12 32.42
CA ASP A 195 -15.24 -13.63 33.51
C ASP A 195 -15.86 -13.88 34.90
N PRO A 196 -17.15 -13.53 35.17
CA PRO A 196 -17.80 -13.86 36.44
C PRO A 196 -17.93 -15.38 36.70
N LEU A 197 -18.21 -16.17 35.66
CA LEU A 197 -18.35 -17.62 35.80
C LEU A 197 -17.01 -18.28 36.16
N LEU A 198 -15.91 -17.81 35.59
CA LEU A 198 -14.56 -18.28 35.91
C LEU A 198 -14.18 -17.98 37.37
N ILE A 199 -14.52 -16.79 37.87
CA ILE A 199 -14.34 -16.43 39.29
C ILE A 199 -15.13 -17.40 40.18
N ASN A 200 -16.42 -17.60 39.88
CA ASN A 200 -17.28 -18.52 40.61
C ASN A 200 -16.74 -19.96 40.63
N ALA A 201 -16.20 -20.45 39.52
CA ALA A 201 -15.62 -21.78 39.42
C ALA A 201 -14.33 -21.93 40.26
N ARG A 202 -13.45 -20.92 40.23
CA ARG A 202 -12.22 -20.89 41.05
C ARG A 202 -12.53 -20.84 42.55
N GLU A 203 -13.53 -20.06 42.96
CA GLU A 203 -13.99 -20.03 44.34
C GLU A 203 -14.57 -21.38 44.78
N ALA A 204 -15.34 -22.04 43.91
CA ALA A 204 -15.89 -23.37 44.18
C ALA A 204 -14.76 -24.41 44.34
N LEU A 205 -13.68 -24.29 43.58
CA LEU A 205 -12.52 -25.18 43.68
C LEU A 205 -11.80 -24.97 45.01
N ALA A 206 -11.51 -23.72 45.38
CA ALA A 206 -10.87 -23.40 46.66
C ALA A 206 -11.70 -23.89 47.86
N LYS A 207 -13.03 -23.80 47.80
CA LYS A 207 -13.92 -24.36 48.83
C LYS A 207 -13.86 -25.88 48.87
N ALA A 208 -13.87 -26.54 47.71
CA ALA A 208 -13.80 -28.00 47.63
C ALA A 208 -12.47 -28.59 48.13
N GLU A 209 -11.36 -27.87 47.94
CA GLU A 209 -10.06 -28.24 48.50
C GLU A 209 -10.08 -28.22 50.03
N LYS A 210 -10.68 -27.19 50.64
CA LYS A 210 -10.86 -27.11 52.11
C LYS A 210 -11.73 -28.23 52.64
N VAL A 211 -12.89 -28.47 52.03
CA VAL A 211 -13.83 -29.54 52.41
C VAL A 211 -13.17 -30.93 52.32
N GLY A 212 -12.32 -31.14 51.31
CA GLY A 212 -11.54 -32.37 51.17
C GLY A 212 -10.44 -32.52 52.23
N ALA A 213 -9.75 -31.43 52.58
CA ALA A 213 -8.72 -31.43 53.62
C ALA A 213 -9.29 -31.70 55.02
N GLU A 214 -10.50 -31.19 55.29
CA GLU A 214 -11.23 -31.40 56.55
C GLU A 214 -11.95 -32.76 56.63
N GLN A 215 -11.81 -33.62 55.61
CA GLN A 215 -12.46 -34.94 55.50
C GLN A 215 -14.00 -34.91 55.62
N LEU A 216 -14.61 -33.79 55.22
CA LEU A 216 -16.07 -33.58 55.29
C LEU A 216 -16.84 -34.24 54.14
N MET A 217 -16.14 -34.87 53.19
CA MET A 217 -16.69 -35.63 52.06
C MET A 217 -15.93 -36.94 51.88
N ASN A 218 -16.55 -37.91 51.19
CA ASN A 218 -15.85 -39.11 50.75
C ASN A 218 -14.60 -38.73 49.92
N PRO A 219 -13.42 -39.33 50.19
CA PRO A 219 -12.18 -38.98 49.49
C PRO A 219 -12.26 -39.07 47.96
N LEU A 220 -12.99 -40.07 47.44
CA LEU A 220 -13.16 -40.25 46.00
C LEU A 220 -14.05 -39.16 45.40
N ASP A 221 -15.15 -38.81 46.08
CA ASP A 221 -16.08 -37.78 45.61
C ASP A 221 -15.44 -36.39 45.65
N SER A 222 -14.62 -36.10 46.67
CA SER A 222 -13.81 -34.87 46.74
C SER A 222 -12.79 -34.77 45.59
N LEU A 223 -12.15 -35.88 45.22
CA LEU A 223 -11.20 -35.90 44.09
C LEU A 223 -11.92 -35.73 42.75
N ARG A 224 -13.05 -36.41 42.54
CA ARG A 224 -13.88 -36.27 41.33
C ARG A 224 -14.39 -34.85 41.16
N TYR A 225 -14.93 -34.27 42.23
CA TYR A 225 -15.43 -32.90 42.22
C TYR A 225 -14.33 -31.87 41.87
N ARG A 226 -13.13 -32.00 42.47
CA ARG A 226 -11.99 -31.14 42.13
C ARG A 226 -11.54 -31.30 40.69
N LYS A 227 -11.45 -32.54 40.20
CA LYS A 227 -11.11 -32.83 38.80
C LYS A 227 -12.11 -32.15 37.85
N ASP A 228 -13.41 -32.32 38.08
CA ASP A 228 -14.45 -31.77 37.22
C ASP A 228 -14.42 -30.22 37.20
N LEU A 229 -14.17 -29.58 38.36
CA LEU A 229 -14.00 -28.12 38.41
C LEU A 229 -12.75 -27.66 37.66
N LEU A 230 -11.63 -28.38 37.78
CA LEU A 230 -10.42 -28.07 37.03
C LEU A 230 -10.63 -28.21 35.52
N GLU A 231 -11.40 -29.21 35.07
CA GLU A 231 -11.76 -29.38 33.67
C GLU A 231 -12.63 -28.21 33.16
N ILE A 232 -13.63 -27.78 33.96
CA ILE A 232 -14.47 -26.62 33.65
C ILE A 232 -13.63 -25.33 33.61
N ILE A 233 -12.77 -25.09 34.60
CA ILE A 233 -11.89 -23.92 34.65
C ILE A 233 -10.99 -23.88 33.41
N ARG A 234 -10.34 -25.00 33.07
CA ARG A 234 -9.52 -25.11 31.86
C ARG A 234 -10.32 -24.81 30.59
N GLN A 235 -11.57 -25.29 30.52
CA GLN A 235 -12.46 -25.01 29.40
C GLN A 235 -12.84 -23.53 29.32
N LEU A 236 -13.18 -22.90 30.44
CA LEU A 236 -13.53 -21.48 30.53
C LEU A 236 -12.32 -20.57 30.23
N GLU A 237 -11.12 -20.94 30.67
CA GLU A 237 -9.87 -20.23 30.33
C GLU A 237 -9.58 -20.31 28.84
N GLY A 238 -9.66 -21.50 28.23
CA GLY A 238 -9.51 -21.66 26.79
C GLY A 238 -10.55 -20.85 26.01
N LEU A 239 -11.78 -20.78 26.52
CA LEU A 239 -12.83 -19.97 25.93
C LEU A 239 -12.54 -18.48 26.03
N ARG A 240 -12.14 -18.00 27.21
CA ARG A 240 -11.75 -16.60 27.43
C ARG A 240 -10.63 -16.18 26.49
N ASP A 241 -9.61 -17.02 26.36
CA ASP A 241 -8.48 -16.78 25.47
C ASP A 241 -8.91 -16.72 24.00
N GLU A 242 -9.85 -17.57 23.58
CA GLU A 242 -10.40 -17.56 22.23
C GLU A 242 -11.22 -16.29 21.96
N LEU A 243 -12.11 -15.90 22.87
CA LEU A 243 -12.94 -14.70 22.73
C LEU A 243 -12.08 -13.41 22.72
N SER A 244 -10.95 -13.41 23.43
CA SER A 244 -10.04 -12.26 23.50
C SER A 244 -9.38 -11.91 22.16
N LYS A 245 -9.32 -12.85 21.20
CA LYS A 245 -8.68 -12.68 19.89
C LYS A 245 -9.57 -11.98 18.86
N ALA A 246 -10.88 -12.13 18.97
CA ALA A 246 -11.82 -11.69 17.93
C ALA A 246 -11.77 -10.16 17.68
N ARG A 247 -11.62 -9.35 18.75
CA ARG A 247 -11.52 -7.89 18.63
C ARG A 247 -10.21 -7.43 17.97
N PRO A 248 -9.02 -7.91 18.38
CA PRO A 248 -7.77 -7.64 17.67
C PRO A 248 -7.77 -8.07 16.20
N GLU A 249 -8.37 -9.23 15.89
CA GLU A 249 -8.47 -9.71 14.50
C GLU A 249 -9.36 -8.79 13.65
N LEU A 250 -10.50 -8.34 14.18
CA LEU A 250 -11.33 -7.33 13.53
C LEU A 250 -10.56 -6.01 13.34
N ALA A 251 -9.91 -5.50 14.39
CA ALA A 251 -9.16 -4.24 14.33
C ALA A 251 -8.09 -4.24 13.22
N THR A 252 -7.44 -5.38 12.99
CA THR A 252 -6.47 -5.56 11.91
C THR A 252 -7.13 -5.35 10.54
N LEU A 253 -8.32 -5.92 10.33
CA LEU A 253 -9.06 -5.79 9.08
C LEU A 253 -9.60 -4.37 8.84
N LEU A 254 -9.90 -3.65 9.92
CA LEU A 254 -10.28 -2.23 9.90
C LEU A 254 -9.08 -1.29 9.64
N GLY A 255 -7.86 -1.83 9.51
CA GLY A 255 -6.63 -1.07 9.32
C GLY A 255 -6.22 -0.27 10.57
N LEU A 256 -6.66 -0.68 11.76
CA LEU A 256 -6.35 -0.02 13.02
C LEU A 256 -5.01 -0.50 13.61
N ALA A 257 -4.37 0.35 14.40
CA ALA A 257 -3.15 0.02 15.11
C ALA A 257 -3.35 -1.18 16.08
N PRO A 258 -2.36 -2.09 16.20
CA PRO A 258 -2.40 -3.15 17.20
C PRO A 258 -2.53 -2.56 18.61
N GLY A 259 -3.46 -3.10 19.40
CA GLY A 259 -3.74 -2.63 20.76
C GLY A 259 -4.78 -1.52 20.88
N THR A 260 -5.38 -1.07 19.76
CA THR A 260 -6.54 -0.15 19.78
C THR A 260 -7.68 -0.76 20.61
N ASN A 261 -8.23 0.01 21.55
CA ASN A 261 -9.35 -0.46 22.36
C ASN A 261 -10.65 -0.33 21.57
N LEU A 262 -11.22 -1.47 21.19
CA LEU A 262 -12.41 -1.57 20.36
C LEU A 262 -13.61 -2.04 21.19
N GLU A 263 -14.67 -1.22 21.20
CA GLU A 263 -15.96 -1.56 21.78
C GLU A 263 -17.05 -1.51 20.69
N LEU A 264 -17.70 -2.64 20.48
CA LEU A 264 -18.68 -2.85 19.42
C LEU A 264 -20.09 -2.56 19.92
N ALA A 265 -20.94 -2.04 19.04
CA ALA A 265 -22.35 -1.84 19.34
C ALA A 265 -23.05 -3.21 19.48
N VAL A 266 -23.47 -3.52 20.71
CA VAL A 266 -24.25 -4.73 21.01
C VAL A 266 -25.74 -4.39 20.94
N PRO A 267 -26.55 -5.08 20.12
CA PRO A 267 -27.99 -4.82 20.02
C PRO A 267 -28.69 -4.91 21.39
N ALA A 268 -29.42 -3.87 21.78
CA ALA A 268 -30.10 -3.80 23.09
C ALA A 268 -31.19 -4.87 23.28
N GLN A 269 -31.80 -5.31 22.17
CA GLN A 269 -32.58 -6.54 22.08
C GLN A 269 -31.74 -7.48 21.22
N PHE A 270 -31.33 -8.63 21.76
CA PHE A 270 -30.48 -9.63 21.09
C PHE A 270 -31.20 -10.37 19.95
N THR A 271 -31.96 -9.67 19.12
CA THR A 271 -32.63 -10.21 17.94
C THR A 271 -31.67 -10.14 16.77
N LEU A 272 -31.02 -11.26 16.50
CA LEU A 272 -30.19 -11.46 15.32
C LEU A 272 -31.11 -11.74 14.13
N LEU A 273 -31.16 -10.82 13.16
CA LEU A 273 -32.01 -10.96 11.98
C LEU A 273 -31.32 -11.82 10.92
N GLN A 274 -32.04 -12.85 10.47
CA GLN A 274 -31.59 -13.72 9.39
C GLN A 274 -31.69 -12.97 8.05
N PRO A 275 -30.58 -12.78 7.32
CA PRO A 275 -30.61 -12.09 6.05
C PRO A 275 -31.23 -12.97 4.97
N GLU A 276 -32.25 -12.48 4.26
CA GLU A 276 -32.93 -13.22 3.18
C GLU A 276 -32.33 -12.90 1.81
N LEU A 277 -32.22 -13.92 0.94
CA LEU A 277 -31.86 -13.75 -0.46
C LEU A 277 -33.11 -13.40 -1.28
N LYS A 278 -33.04 -12.29 -2.03
CA LYS A 278 -34.14 -11.80 -2.88
C LYS A 278 -34.16 -12.41 -4.30
N TYR A 279 -33.16 -13.22 -4.65
CA TYR A 279 -32.94 -13.71 -6.01
C TYR A 279 -33.09 -15.23 -6.08
N SER A 280 -33.66 -15.72 -7.18
CA SER A 280 -33.66 -17.14 -7.54
C SER A 280 -32.29 -17.58 -8.06
N LEU A 281 -32.03 -18.90 -8.06
CA LEU A 281 -30.75 -19.45 -8.53
C LEU A 281 -30.45 -19.08 -9.98
N GLU A 282 -31.45 -19.13 -10.85
CA GLU A 282 -31.33 -18.78 -12.27
C GLU A 282 -31.00 -17.29 -12.45
N GLU A 283 -31.68 -16.39 -11.74
CA GLU A 283 -31.34 -14.95 -11.75
C GLU A 283 -29.92 -14.69 -11.24
N MET A 284 -29.47 -15.47 -10.24
CA MET A 284 -28.11 -15.36 -9.71
C MET A 284 -27.05 -15.77 -10.74
N GLU A 285 -27.31 -16.78 -11.57
CA GLU A 285 -26.41 -17.18 -12.66
C GLU A 285 -26.25 -16.06 -13.70
N ASP A 286 -27.37 -15.50 -14.16
CA ASP A 286 -27.39 -14.43 -15.16
C ASP A 286 -26.69 -13.16 -14.67
N ILE A 287 -26.97 -12.77 -13.42
CA ILE A 287 -26.31 -11.63 -12.78
C ILE A 287 -24.81 -11.91 -12.66
N ALA A 288 -24.41 -13.08 -12.13
CA ALA A 288 -23.00 -13.40 -11.97
C ALA A 288 -22.25 -13.39 -13.31
N LEU A 289 -22.81 -13.91 -14.40
CA LEU A 289 -22.16 -13.90 -15.72
C LEU A 289 -21.91 -12.49 -16.28
N SER A 290 -22.69 -11.48 -15.84
CA SER A 290 -22.64 -10.12 -16.38
C SER A 290 -21.94 -9.11 -15.48
N SER A 291 -22.02 -9.24 -14.15
CA SER A 291 -21.45 -8.28 -13.19
C SER A 291 -20.21 -8.75 -12.44
N ARG A 292 -19.83 -10.03 -12.54
CA ARG A 292 -18.65 -10.55 -11.82
C ARG A 292 -17.35 -9.88 -12.31
N PRO A 293 -16.56 -9.23 -11.43
CA PRO A 293 -15.34 -8.53 -11.84
C PRO A 293 -14.34 -9.39 -12.61
N GLU A 294 -14.15 -10.66 -12.22
CA GLU A 294 -13.23 -11.58 -12.91
C GLU A 294 -13.64 -11.92 -14.34
N LEU A 295 -14.95 -11.96 -14.62
CA LEU A 295 -15.46 -12.20 -15.98
C LEU A 295 -15.33 -10.96 -16.84
N ILE A 296 -15.57 -9.78 -16.27
CA ILE A 296 -15.38 -8.50 -16.95
C ILE A 296 -13.88 -8.33 -17.28
N GLU A 297 -12.97 -8.63 -16.35
CA GLU A 297 -11.52 -8.67 -16.61
C GLU A 297 -11.17 -9.61 -17.76
N ALA A 298 -11.70 -10.85 -17.76
CA ALA A 298 -11.46 -11.81 -18.83
C ALA A 298 -11.96 -11.31 -20.20
N ASN A 299 -13.07 -10.57 -20.24
CA ASN A 299 -13.59 -9.95 -21.46
C ASN A 299 -12.64 -8.86 -22.00
N TYR A 300 -12.07 -8.02 -21.13
CA TYR A 300 -11.05 -7.05 -21.54
C TYR A 300 -9.75 -7.71 -21.98
N GLN A 301 -9.34 -8.79 -21.31
CA GLN A 301 -8.15 -9.55 -21.72
C GLN A 301 -8.32 -10.17 -23.12
N ARG A 302 -9.52 -10.66 -23.46
CA ARG A 302 -9.85 -11.09 -24.82
C ARG A 302 -9.73 -9.94 -25.82
N ARG A 303 -10.22 -8.74 -25.49
CA ARG A 303 -10.10 -7.55 -26.34
C ARG A 303 -8.64 -7.19 -26.58
N ILE A 304 -7.81 -7.14 -25.54
CA ILE A 304 -6.35 -6.93 -25.63
C ILE A 304 -5.70 -7.95 -26.57
N SER A 305 -6.04 -9.24 -26.42
CA SER A 305 -5.48 -10.30 -27.27
C SER A 305 -5.87 -10.16 -28.75
N ALA A 306 -7.11 -9.72 -29.04
CA ALA A 306 -7.54 -9.44 -30.41
C ALA A 306 -6.79 -8.23 -31.00
N LEU A 307 -6.49 -7.21 -30.18
CA LEU A 307 -5.66 -6.06 -30.58
C LEU A 307 -4.21 -6.47 -30.87
N ASP A 308 -3.65 -7.41 -30.11
CA ASP A 308 -2.32 -7.99 -30.39
C ASP A 308 -2.28 -8.68 -31.76
N THR A 309 -3.32 -9.43 -32.12
CA THR A 309 -3.47 -10.03 -33.46
C THR A 309 -3.48 -8.95 -34.55
N ARG A 310 -4.22 -7.84 -34.34
CA ARG A 310 -4.25 -6.71 -35.29
C ARG A 310 -2.90 -6.02 -35.41
N LYS A 311 -2.23 -5.77 -34.29
CA LYS A 311 -0.87 -5.19 -34.24
C LYS A 311 0.16 -6.05 -34.96
N ALA A 312 0.07 -7.37 -34.82
CA ALA A 312 0.91 -8.31 -35.58
C ALA A 312 0.68 -8.20 -37.10
N MET A 313 -0.57 -8.05 -37.54
CA MET A 313 -0.89 -7.84 -38.96
C MET A 313 -0.41 -6.47 -39.47
N VAL A 314 -0.58 -5.39 -38.69
CA VAL A 314 -0.14 -4.04 -39.09
C VAL A 314 1.38 -3.98 -39.30
N ARG A 315 2.16 -4.64 -38.45
CA ARG A 315 3.63 -4.73 -38.56
C ARG A 315 4.15 -5.36 -39.87
N LEU A 316 3.28 -5.97 -40.68
CA LEU A 316 3.62 -6.53 -41.98
C LEU A 316 3.62 -5.48 -43.10
N LEU A 317 2.98 -4.34 -42.89
CA LEU A 317 2.91 -3.24 -43.84
C LEU A 317 4.26 -2.51 -43.94
N PRO A 318 4.55 -1.83 -45.06
CA PRO A 318 5.70 -0.93 -45.15
C PRO A 318 5.53 0.27 -44.21
N GLY A 319 6.63 0.71 -43.60
CA GLY A 319 6.70 1.94 -42.84
C GLY A 319 6.84 3.16 -43.75
N ILE A 320 6.14 4.24 -43.42
CA ILE A 320 6.26 5.54 -44.08
C ILE A 320 6.75 6.51 -43.00
N GLU A 321 7.98 6.97 -43.16
CA GLU A 321 8.63 7.96 -42.29
C GLU A 321 8.58 9.32 -43.00
N VAL A 322 8.02 10.32 -42.33
CA VAL A 322 8.02 11.71 -42.77
C VAL A 322 8.97 12.47 -41.85
N ASP A 323 10.01 13.06 -42.41
CA ASP A 323 10.98 13.87 -41.68
C ASP A 323 10.89 15.33 -42.12
N LEU A 324 10.90 16.24 -41.16
CA LEU A 324 10.96 17.69 -41.39
C LEU A 324 11.96 18.26 -40.40
N GLY A 325 12.90 19.09 -40.86
CA GLY A 325 13.86 19.67 -39.93
C GLY A 325 14.55 20.92 -40.44
N HIS A 326 15.03 21.70 -39.50
CA HIS A 326 15.91 22.83 -39.71
C HIS A 326 17.30 22.49 -39.16
N TYR A 327 18.33 22.73 -39.94
CA TYR A 327 19.69 22.29 -39.69
C TYR A 327 20.65 23.46 -39.82
N TYR A 328 21.71 23.41 -39.03
CA TYR A 328 22.82 24.34 -39.04
C TYR A 328 24.14 23.56 -39.02
N ASP A 329 25.09 24.00 -39.84
CA ASP A 329 26.43 23.46 -39.94
C ASP A 329 27.44 24.62 -40.02
N SER A 330 28.42 24.63 -39.10
CA SER A 330 29.44 25.67 -39.01
C SER A 330 30.54 25.58 -40.06
N ASN A 331 30.48 24.62 -41.00
CA ASN A 331 31.48 24.41 -42.02
C ASN A 331 31.61 25.65 -42.94
N SER A 332 32.77 26.29 -42.92
CA SER A 332 33.07 27.54 -43.65
C SER A 332 33.06 27.39 -45.18
N PHE A 333 33.10 26.16 -45.69
CA PHE A 333 33.00 25.86 -47.12
C PHE A 333 31.54 25.80 -47.63
N LEU A 334 30.54 25.91 -46.75
CA LEU A 334 29.13 25.96 -47.14
C LEU A 334 28.73 27.40 -47.49
N GLU A 335 28.06 27.57 -48.64
CA GLU A 335 27.45 28.85 -49.01
C GLU A 335 26.26 29.18 -48.08
N ASN A 336 25.46 28.17 -47.75
CA ASN A 336 24.35 28.27 -46.79
C ASN A 336 24.68 27.41 -45.58
N SER A 337 24.95 28.05 -44.44
CA SER A 337 25.24 27.37 -43.17
C SER A 337 23.99 26.82 -42.47
N ASP A 338 22.81 27.27 -42.88
CA ASP A 338 21.52 26.80 -42.37
C ASP A 338 20.57 26.44 -43.53
N TRP A 339 19.77 25.40 -43.32
CA TRP A 339 18.78 24.98 -44.31
C TRP A 339 17.61 24.25 -43.64
N SER A 340 16.48 24.23 -44.34
CA SER A 340 15.35 23.38 -43.98
C SER A 340 15.22 22.28 -45.01
N GLN A 341 14.97 21.05 -44.55
CA GLN A 341 14.69 19.92 -45.42
C GLN A 341 13.43 19.18 -44.96
N GLY A 342 12.78 18.56 -45.93
CA GLY A 342 11.68 17.64 -45.69
C GLY A 342 11.83 16.42 -46.58
N GLY A 343 11.59 15.25 -46.02
CA GLY A 343 11.71 13.97 -46.69
C GLY A 343 10.54 13.05 -46.40
N VAL A 344 10.30 12.13 -47.33
CA VAL A 344 9.41 10.98 -47.10
C VAL A 344 10.21 9.74 -47.46
N ARG A 345 10.40 8.85 -46.50
CA ARG A 345 11.09 7.57 -46.66
C ARG A 345 10.10 6.43 -46.49
N ILE A 346 10.00 5.57 -47.50
CA ILE A 346 9.26 4.32 -47.40
C ILE A 346 10.26 3.20 -47.14
N SER A 347 10.07 2.47 -46.05
CA SER A 347 10.92 1.33 -45.68
C SER A 347 10.07 0.08 -45.47
N TRP A 348 10.54 -1.07 -45.95
CA TRP A 348 9.81 -2.33 -45.76
C TRP A 348 10.77 -3.45 -45.35
N ASN A 349 10.54 -4.03 -44.17
CA ASN A 349 11.29 -5.19 -43.72
C ASN A 349 10.72 -6.47 -44.36
N LEU A 350 11.32 -6.90 -45.47
CA LEU A 350 10.86 -8.09 -46.21
C LEU A 350 11.02 -9.40 -45.43
N PHE A 351 11.89 -9.48 -44.42
CA PHE A 351 11.96 -10.64 -43.54
C PHE A 351 10.70 -10.79 -42.68
N ASN A 352 10.04 -9.68 -42.32
CA ASN A 352 8.75 -9.74 -41.63
C ASN A 352 7.66 -10.35 -42.51
N LEU A 353 7.78 -10.34 -43.84
CA LEU A 353 6.84 -11.02 -44.73
C LEU A 353 6.95 -12.55 -44.63
N LEU A 354 8.17 -13.07 -44.48
CA LEU A 354 8.43 -14.49 -44.31
C LEU A 354 8.00 -14.98 -42.93
N ARG A 355 8.27 -14.19 -41.88
CA ARG A 355 7.92 -14.52 -40.51
C ARG A 355 6.46 -14.20 -40.16
N GLY A 356 5.86 -13.25 -40.85
CA GLY A 356 4.58 -12.64 -40.52
C GLY A 356 3.41 -13.61 -40.34
N PRO A 357 3.20 -14.58 -41.26
CA PRO A 357 2.16 -15.58 -41.08
C PRO A 357 2.30 -16.34 -39.76
N LYS A 358 3.53 -16.68 -39.34
CA LYS A 358 3.79 -17.39 -38.09
C LYS A 358 3.57 -16.52 -36.86
N ASP A 359 3.90 -15.23 -36.92
CA ASP A 359 3.60 -14.29 -35.83
C ASP A 359 2.08 -14.07 -35.68
N VAL A 360 1.35 -13.98 -36.79
CA VAL A 360 -0.13 -13.86 -36.79
C VAL A 360 -0.80 -15.14 -36.31
N ASP A 361 -0.34 -16.32 -36.76
CA ASP A 361 -0.84 -17.62 -36.29
C ASP A 361 -0.62 -17.77 -34.78
N LEU A 362 0.54 -17.35 -34.26
CA LEU A 362 0.83 -17.34 -32.83
C LEU A 362 -0.12 -16.40 -32.06
N ALA A 363 -0.38 -15.20 -32.58
CA ALA A 363 -1.31 -14.26 -31.96
C ALA A 363 -2.75 -14.82 -31.92
N LYS A 364 -3.22 -15.43 -33.02
CA LYS A 364 -4.52 -16.13 -33.07
C LYS A 364 -4.60 -17.30 -32.10
N ALA A 365 -3.52 -18.08 -31.97
CA ALA A 365 -3.46 -19.18 -31.00
C ALA A 365 -3.55 -18.67 -29.55
N ARG A 366 -2.94 -17.52 -29.23
CA ARG A 366 -3.09 -16.85 -27.92
C ARG A 366 -4.52 -16.35 -27.70
N GLU A 367 -5.15 -15.78 -28.72
CA GLU A 367 -6.55 -15.35 -28.65
C GLU A 367 -7.49 -16.53 -28.36
N ALA A 368 -7.32 -17.66 -29.04
CA ALA A 368 -8.07 -18.88 -28.78
C ALA A 368 -7.83 -19.45 -27.36
N LEU A 369 -6.61 -19.33 -26.84
CA LEU A 369 -6.30 -19.72 -25.45
C LEU A 369 -7.06 -18.85 -24.45
N VAL A 370 -7.07 -17.52 -24.64
CA VAL A 370 -7.81 -16.59 -23.78
C VAL A 370 -9.31 -16.88 -23.83
N ASP A 371 -9.85 -17.22 -25.00
CA ASP A 371 -11.24 -17.64 -25.14
C ASP A 371 -11.57 -18.91 -24.34
N SER A 372 -10.70 -19.91 -24.40
CA SER A 372 -10.84 -21.14 -23.61
C SER A 372 -10.76 -20.87 -22.10
N GLN A 373 -9.81 -20.03 -21.66
CA GLN A 373 -9.69 -19.60 -20.26
C GLN A 373 -10.93 -18.87 -19.76
N ARG A 374 -11.51 -17.99 -20.59
CA ARG A 374 -12.76 -17.29 -20.29
C ARG A 374 -13.94 -18.26 -20.15
N MET A 375 -14.06 -19.25 -21.03
CA MET A 375 -15.11 -20.29 -20.91
C MET A 375 -14.96 -21.10 -19.61
N ALA A 376 -13.72 -21.46 -19.25
CA ALA A 376 -13.45 -22.13 -17.97
C ALA A 376 -13.81 -21.23 -16.77
N MET A 377 -13.52 -19.93 -16.85
CA MET A 377 -13.91 -18.96 -15.81
C MET A 377 -15.43 -18.83 -15.69
N ASN A 378 -16.18 -18.81 -16.80
CA ASN A 378 -17.65 -18.83 -16.77
C ASN A 378 -18.17 -20.06 -15.99
N MET A 379 -17.64 -21.25 -16.29
CA MET A 379 -18.01 -22.48 -15.59
C MET A 379 -17.64 -22.43 -14.10
N ALA A 380 -16.48 -21.88 -13.77
CA ALA A 380 -16.06 -21.72 -12.37
C ALA A 380 -16.97 -20.74 -11.60
N VAL A 381 -17.37 -19.63 -12.22
CA VAL A 381 -18.28 -18.64 -11.61
C VAL A 381 -19.66 -19.24 -11.39
N LEU A 382 -20.23 -19.95 -12.38
CA LEU A 382 -21.51 -20.65 -12.23
C LEU A 382 -21.45 -21.70 -11.11
N SER A 383 -20.39 -22.51 -11.07
CA SER A 383 -20.17 -23.47 -9.98
C SER A 383 -20.09 -22.77 -8.62
N GLN A 384 -19.39 -21.64 -8.53
CA GLN A 384 -19.27 -20.87 -7.30
C GLN A 384 -20.62 -20.28 -6.84
N VAL A 385 -21.49 -19.86 -7.77
CA VAL A 385 -22.85 -19.41 -7.45
C VAL A 385 -23.64 -20.55 -6.81
N HIS A 386 -23.62 -21.74 -7.41
CA HIS A 386 -24.30 -22.93 -6.86
C HIS A 386 -23.79 -23.31 -5.48
N VAL A 387 -22.46 -23.38 -5.32
CA VAL A 387 -21.83 -23.71 -4.03
C VAL A 387 -22.19 -22.66 -2.98
N SER A 388 -22.12 -21.38 -3.31
CA SER A 388 -22.42 -20.30 -2.35
C SER A 388 -23.90 -20.29 -1.95
N TRP A 389 -24.80 -20.63 -2.87
CA TRP A 389 -26.23 -20.79 -2.57
C TRP A 389 -26.50 -21.99 -1.65
N LEU A 390 -25.88 -23.14 -1.90
CA LEU A 390 -25.98 -24.32 -1.03
C LEU A 390 -25.38 -24.05 0.36
N ASP A 391 -24.22 -23.39 0.43
CA ASP A 391 -23.58 -22.97 1.66
C ASP A 391 -24.52 -22.06 2.49
N TYR A 392 -25.12 -21.05 1.85
CA TYR A 392 -26.08 -20.17 2.50
C TYR A 392 -27.27 -20.94 3.07
N GLN A 393 -27.86 -21.87 2.30
CA GLN A 393 -28.95 -22.70 2.82
C GLN A 393 -28.53 -23.58 3.98
N SER A 394 -27.32 -24.15 3.93
CA SER A 394 -26.80 -25.00 4.99
C SER A 394 -26.58 -24.21 6.28
N LEU A 395 -25.90 -23.07 6.19
CA LEU A 395 -25.58 -22.21 7.32
C LEU A 395 -26.83 -21.51 7.89
N SER A 396 -27.83 -21.25 7.05
CA SER A 396 -29.16 -20.83 7.48
C SER A 396 -29.79 -21.86 8.43
N ARG A 397 -29.83 -23.14 8.02
CA ARG A 397 -30.36 -24.22 8.87
C ARG A 397 -29.52 -24.46 10.12
N GLU A 398 -28.19 -24.33 10.00
CA GLU A 398 -27.28 -24.48 11.14
C GLU A 398 -27.52 -23.39 12.18
N TYR A 399 -27.67 -22.13 11.75
CA TYR A 399 -28.01 -21.02 12.63
C TYR A 399 -29.37 -21.25 13.33
N ASP A 400 -30.41 -21.67 12.60
CA ASP A 400 -31.72 -21.95 13.19
C ASP A 400 -31.63 -22.99 14.31
N ARG A 401 -30.86 -24.06 14.09
CA ARG A 401 -30.64 -25.13 15.07
C ARG A 401 -29.79 -24.66 16.25
N ALA A 402 -28.74 -23.89 15.99
CA ALA A 402 -27.87 -23.37 17.04
C ALA A 402 -28.61 -22.36 17.93
N ARG A 403 -29.51 -21.56 17.35
CA ARG A 403 -30.40 -20.65 18.10
C ARG A 403 -31.34 -21.42 19.01
N GLU A 404 -32.03 -22.44 18.51
CA GLU A 404 -32.93 -23.29 19.31
C GLU A 404 -32.18 -23.99 20.46
N LEU A 405 -30.99 -24.54 20.19
CA LEU A 405 -30.14 -25.17 21.21
C LEU A 405 -29.66 -24.17 22.28
N SER A 406 -29.31 -22.95 21.87
CA SER A 406 -28.93 -21.87 22.80
C SER A 406 -30.11 -21.45 23.68
N GLU A 407 -31.30 -21.28 23.11
CA GLU A 407 -32.53 -20.98 23.86
C GLU A 407 -32.82 -22.07 24.90
N ILE A 408 -32.78 -23.35 24.51
CA ILE A 408 -32.97 -24.48 25.44
C ILE A 408 -31.86 -24.53 26.51
N GLY A 409 -30.60 -24.33 26.12
CA GLY A 409 -29.46 -24.36 27.04
C GLY A 409 -29.54 -23.27 28.11
N THR A 410 -29.94 -22.06 27.72
CA THR A 410 -30.17 -20.95 28.67
C THR A 410 -31.37 -21.21 29.59
N GLU A 411 -32.46 -21.81 29.09
CA GLU A 411 -33.58 -22.22 29.94
C GLU A 411 -33.18 -23.29 30.96
N ILE A 412 -32.44 -24.33 30.55
CA ILE A 412 -31.93 -25.37 31.47
C ILE A 412 -31.09 -24.73 32.57
N HIS A 413 -30.18 -23.82 32.23
CA HIS A 413 -29.37 -23.12 33.23
C HIS A 413 -30.23 -22.30 34.20
N ALA A 414 -31.23 -21.56 33.72
CA ALA A 414 -32.13 -20.80 34.57
C ALA A 414 -32.88 -21.71 35.57
N ARG A 415 -33.41 -22.85 35.12
CA ARG A 415 -34.09 -23.84 35.98
C ARG A 415 -33.15 -24.48 37.01
N MET A 416 -31.89 -24.71 36.64
CA MET A 416 -30.87 -25.25 37.53
C MET A 416 -30.45 -24.24 38.61
N LYS A 417 -30.38 -22.95 38.26
CA LYS A 417 -30.11 -21.87 39.20
C LYS A 417 -31.22 -21.71 40.24
N ASP A 418 -32.48 -21.96 39.86
CA ASP A 418 -33.63 -21.89 40.76
C ASP A 418 -33.74 -23.09 41.73
N ARG A 419 -33.05 -24.21 41.44
CA ARG A 419 -33.00 -25.36 42.35
C ARG A 419 -32.10 -25.04 43.55
N GLN A 420 -32.64 -25.25 44.76
CA GLN A 420 -32.09 -24.80 46.04
C GLN A 420 -30.59 -25.13 46.24
N ALA A 421 -29.79 -24.09 46.50
CA ALA A 421 -28.35 -24.13 46.76
C ALA A 421 -28.04 -24.69 48.16
N GLY A 422 -28.21 -26.00 48.35
CA GLY A 422 -27.97 -26.66 49.65
C GLY A 422 -26.72 -27.56 49.70
N SER A 423 -26.26 -28.07 48.55
CA SER A 423 -25.18 -29.06 48.49
C SER A 423 -24.06 -28.65 47.53
N VAL A 424 -22.84 -29.13 47.82
CA VAL A 424 -21.66 -28.98 46.96
C VAL A 424 -21.94 -29.51 45.54
N GLN A 425 -22.68 -30.63 45.44
CA GLN A 425 -23.11 -31.22 44.18
C GLN A 425 -23.99 -30.29 43.34
N SER A 426 -24.97 -29.62 43.98
CA SER A 426 -25.88 -28.68 43.30
C SER A 426 -25.13 -27.50 42.68
N ARG A 427 -24.12 -26.96 43.40
CA ARG A 427 -23.30 -25.85 42.88
C ARG A 427 -22.45 -26.25 41.67
N MET A 428 -21.92 -27.48 41.64
CA MET A 428 -21.20 -27.98 40.46
C MET A 428 -22.14 -28.14 39.27
N GLU A 429 -23.32 -28.73 39.48
CA GLU A 429 -24.30 -28.90 38.40
C GLU A 429 -24.73 -27.56 37.82
N GLU A 430 -24.88 -26.53 38.65
CA GLU A 430 -25.13 -25.15 38.21
C GLU A 430 -23.97 -24.60 37.35
N ILE A 431 -22.71 -24.69 37.82
CA ILE A 431 -21.53 -24.19 37.08
C ILE A 431 -21.37 -24.94 35.76
N LYS A 432 -21.57 -26.26 35.75
CA LYS A 432 -21.52 -27.08 34.55
C LYS A 432 -22.62 -26.68 33.58
N SER A 433 -23.86 -26.50 34.05
CA SER A 433 -24.98 -26.05 33.22
C SER A 433 -24.74 -24.65 32.65
N ALA A 434 -24.17 -23.72 33.43
CA ALA A 434 -23.82 -22.37 32.99
C ALA A 434 -22.74 -22.42 31.89
N THR A 435 -21.74 -23.27 32.08
CA THR A 435 -20.67 -23.49 31.09
C THR A 435 -21.23 -24.05 29.79
N SER A 436 -22.11 -25.06 29.87
CA SER A 436 -22.79 -25.64 28.71
C SER A 436 -23.66 -24.61 27.98
N ALA A 437 -24.49 -23.84 28.69
CA ALA A 437 -25.29 -22.79 28.10
C ALA A 437 -24.43 -21.76 27.36
N LEU A 438 -23.32 -21.34 27.98
CA LEU A 438 -22.40 -20.38 27.38
C LEU A 438 -21.71 -20.94 26.12
N THR A 439 -21.39 -22.23 26.08
CA THR A 439 -20.88 -22.87 24.86
C THR A 439 -21.91 -22.99 23.74
N GLU A 440 -23.20 -23.20 24.06
CA GLU A 440 -24.26 -23.20 23.05
C GLU A 440 -24.52 -21.78 22.52
N GLU A 441 -24.48 -20.75 23.37
CA GLU A 441 -24.53 -19.36 22.93
C GLU A 441 -23.37 -19.03 21.98
N LEU A 442 -22.14 -19.47 22.29
CA LEU A 442 -21.00 -19.29 21.39
C LEU A 442 -21.20 -19.95 20.03
N ARG A 443 -21.73 -21.18 20.01
CA ARG A 443 -22.04 -21.86 18.76
C ARG A 443 -23.09 -21.10 17.96
N MET A 444 -24.11 -20.55 18.61
CA MET A 444 -25.10 -19.68 17.96
C MET A 444 -24.43 -18.45 17.32
N PHE A 445 -23.55 -17.74 18.04
CA PHE A 445 -22.86 -16.57 17.48
C PHE A 445 -21.97 -16.94 16.29
N ARG A 446 -21.26 -18.08 16.35
CA ARG A 446 -20.46 -18.57 15.23
C ARG A 446 -21.32 -18.96 14.03
N ALA A 447 -22.41 -19.67 14.26
CA ALA A 447 -23.35 -20.05 13.20
C ALA A 447 -23.96 -18.80 12.55
N TYR A 448 -24.26 -17.76 13.33
CA TYR A 448 -24.73 -16.49 12.80
C TYR A 448 -23.67 -15.74 11.98
N ALA A 449 -22.43 -15.67 12.48
CA ALA A 449 -21.33 -15.09 11.71
C ALA A 449 -21.06 -15.86 10.41
N GLY A 450 -21.14 -17.19 10.45
CA GLY A 450 -21.05 -18.06 9.27
C GLY A 450 -22.19 -17.82 8.27
N LEU A 451 -23.43 -17.67 8.74
CA LEU A 451 -24.57 -17.29 7.90
C LEU A 451 -24.35 -15.91 7.24
N GLN A 452 -23.86 -14.93 7.99
CA GLN A 452 -23.52 -13.60 7.47
C GLN A 452 -22.38 -13.66 6.44
N GLU A 453 -21.40 -14.54 6.64
CA GLU A 453 -20.34 -14.80 5.67
C GLU A 453 -20.91 -15.41 4.38
N ALA A 454 -21.76 -16.44 4.48
CA ALA A 454 -22.35 -17.08 3.32
C ALA A 454 -23.26 -16.14 2.53
N TYR A 455 -24.04 -15.31 3.24
CA TYR A 455 -24.83 -14.24 2.62
C TYR A 455 -23.93 -13.23 1.88
N GLY A 456 -22.85 -12.77 2.52
CA GLY A 456 -21.87 -11.88 1.90
C GLY A 456 -21.18 -12.53 0.70
N ARG A 457 -20.88 -13.83 0.77
CA ARG A 457 -20.29 -14.62 -0.31
C ARG A 457 -21.23 -14.68 -1.50
N VAL A 458 -22.52 -14.97 -1.30
CA VAL A 458 -23.52 -14.93 -2.38
C VAL A 458 -23.53 -13.54 -3.04
N LYS A 459 -23.59 -12.45 -2.25
CA LYS A 459 -23.53 -11.09 -2.80
C LYS A 459 -22.25 -10.82 -3.61
N ALA A 460 -21.08 -11.21 -3.08
CA ALA A 460 -19.81 -11.10 -3.79
C ALA A 460 -19.82 -11.95 -5.08
N THR A 461 -20.45 -13.12 -5.07
CA THR A 461 -20.55 -13.95 -6.29
C THR A 461 -21.40 -13.35 -7.39
N LEU A 462 -22.34 -12.49 -7.03
CA LEU A 462 -23.15 -11.73 -7.98
C LEU A 462 -22.39 -10.54 -8.56
N GLY A 463 -21.32 -10.08 -7.92
CA GLY A 463 -20.55 -8.92 -8.38
C GLY A 463 -21.31 -7.59 -8.29
N LYS A 464 -22.40 -7.51 -7.51
CA LYS A 464 -23.13 -6.27 -7.25
C LYS A 464 -22.48 -5.50 -6.09
N ASP A 465 -22.13 -4.25 -6.36
CA ASP A 465 -21.60 -3.30 -5.38
C ASP A 465 -22.73 -2.50 -4.73
N ASP A 466 -23.73 -3.18 -4.16
CA ASP A 466 -24.79 -2.46 -3.45
C ASP A 466 -24.30 -2.09 -2.05
N MET A 467 -23.45 -1.06 -1.96
CA MET A 467 -23.13 -0.41 -0.67
C MET A 467 -24.42 0.08 0.03
N ASN A 468 -25.47 0.38 -0.73
CA ASN A 468 -26.78 0.80 -0.19
C ASN A 468 -27.61 -0.35 0.41
N ASP A 469 -27.36 -1.61 0.05
CA ASP A 469 -28.12 -2.78 0.55
C ASP A 469 -27.50 -3.33 1.87
N VAL A 470 -26.49 -2.61 2.41
CA VAL A 470 -25.96 -2.77 3.79
C VAL A 470 -26.96 -2.24 4.83
N VAL A 471 -27.89 -1.36 4.42
CA VAL A 471 -28.82 -0.63 5.30
C VAL A 471 -30.12 -1.39 5.59
N GLY A 472 -30.41 -2.50 4.91
CA GLY A 472 -31.72 -3.16 4.96
C GLY A 472 -32.07 -3.96 6.22
N GLY A 473 -31.20 -4.02 7.24
CA GLY A 473 -31.36 -4.94 8.37
C GLY A 473 -31.38 -4.34 9.77
N PHE A 474 -31.03 -3.06 9.97
CA PHE A 474 -30.91 -2.50 11.32
C PHE A 474 -31.31 -1.02 11.36
N SER A 475 -32.06 -0.64 12.39
CA SER A 475 -32.25 0.75 12.79
C SER A 475 -30.96 1.28 13.42
N ILE A 476 -30.39 2.34 12.82
CA ILE A 476 -29.27 3.12 13.34
C ILE A 476 -29.63 3.64 14.75
N PRO A 477 -28.87 3.35 15.82
CA PRO A 477 -28.89 4.24 16.97
C PRO A 477 -28.29 5.58 16.53
N GLU A 478 -29.01 6.68 16.78
CA GLU A 478 -28.70 8.08 16.40
C GLU A 478 -27.34 8.65 16.87
N GLN A 479 -26.41 7.82 17.33
CA GLN A 479 -25.12 8.26 17.87
C GLN A 479 -23.97 7.75 17.00
N SER A 480 -23.29 8.68 16.33
CA SER A 480 -21.95 8.47 15.78
C SER A 480 -21.02 7.97 16.89
N PRO A 481 -20.04 7.10 16.60
CA PRO A 481 -19.12 6.58 17.61
C PRO A 481 -18.41 7.77 18.26
N VAL A 482 -18.34 7.75 19.59
CA VAL A 482 -17.52 8.70 20.32
C VAL A 482 -16.06 8.29 20.06
N VAL A 483 -15.41 8.99 19.14
CA VAL A 483 -13.96 8.90 18.99
C VAL A 483 -13.36 9.71 20.13
N VAL A 484 -12.97 9.03 21.21
CA VAL A 484 -12.30 9.67 22.35
C VAL A 484 -10.82 9.81 22.00
N GLU A 485 -10.43 10.99 21.54
CA GLU A 485 -9.03 11.37 21.47
C GLU A 485 -8.57 11.72 22.89
N GLN A 486 -7.71 10.89 23.50
CA GLN A 486 -7.16 11.19 24.81
C GLN A 486 -6.24 12.41 24.70
N GLN A 487 -6.69 13.57 25.16
CA GLN A 487 -5.79 14.61 25.62
C GLN A 487 -5.03 14.09 26.85
N PRO A 488 -3.71 14.35 26.96
CA PRO A 488 -2.97 13.96 28.15
C PRO A 488 -3.43 14.85 29.32
N ASP A 489 -4.31 14.29 30.16
CA ASP A 489 -4.66 14.89 31.45
C ASP A 489 -3.41 14.96 32.32
N THR A 490 -3.03 16.20 32.61
CA THR A 490 -2.05 16.52 33.64
C THR A 490 -2.77 16.47 34.98
N GLU A 491 -2.07 16.01 36.01
CA GLU A 491 -2.31 16.29 37.43
C GLU A 491 -2.88 15.14 38.31
N GLN A 492 -1.96 14.64 39.15
CA GLN A 492 -2.15 14.02 40.47
C GLN A 492 -2.64 12.55 40.57
N ALA A 493 -1.66 11.65 40.69
CA ALA A 493 -1.29 10.98 41.95
C ALA A 493 -1.05 9.46 41.79
N VAL A 494 0.22 9.04 41.83
CA VAL A 494 0.64 7.95 42.73
C VAL A 494 2.09 8.19 43.15
N ALA A 495 2.29 8.53 44.42
CA ALA A 495 3.59 8.52 45.06
C ALA A 495 3.99 7.07 45.36
N ALA A 496 5.11 6.60 44.81
CA ALA A 496 5.82 5.42 45.28
C ALA A 496 7.32 5.60 44.99
N VAL A 497 8.10 5.50 46.07
CA VAL A 497 9.53 5.79 46.21
C VAL A 497 10.41 4.87 45.34
N ILE A 498 11.29 5.46 44.53
CA ILE A 498 12.45 4.83 43.87
C ILE A 498 13.62 5.85 43.95
N PRO A 499 14.86 5.44 44.28
CA PRO A 499 15.96 6.36 44.59
C PRO A 499 16.50 7.10 43.35
N GLU A 500 17.04 8.30 43.63
CA GLU A 500 17.62 9.30 42.73
C GLU A 500 18.48 8.70 41.59
N THR A 501 18.08 9.02 40.36
CA THR A 501 18.93 9.06 39.17
C THR A 501 18.95 10.52 38.67
N PRO A 502 20.07 11.02 38.13
CA PRO A 502 20.26 12.45 37.89
C PRO A 502 19.17 13.01 36.98
N GLU A 503 18.60 14.12 37.45
CA GLU A 503 17.52 14.89 36.86
C GLU A 503 17.86 15.26 35.41
N TYR A 504 17.18 14.63 34.44
CA TYR A 504 17.16 15.06 33.04
C TYR A 504 16.11 16.15 32.91
N ASP A 505 16.55 17.39 32.80
CA ASP A 505 15.68 18.55 32.59
C ASP A 505 15.24 18.61 31.12
N ALA A 506 14.07 18.02 30.84
CA ALA A 506 13.46 18.00 29.51
C ALA A 506 13.15 19.42 28.99
N GLU A 507 12.98 20.40 29.89
CA GLU A 507 12.71 21.79 29.49
C GLU A 507 13.98 22.43 28.91
N GLN A 508 15.15 22.17 29.51
CA GLN A 508 16.44 22.63 29.00
C GLN A 508 16.86 21.93 27.69
N ALA A 509 16.58 20.63 27.55
CA ALA A 509 16.88 19.87 26.32
C ALA A 509 16.08 20.38 25.11
N SER A 510 14.79 20.68 25.31
CA SER A 510 13.92 21.25 24.28
C SER A 510 14.39 22.64 23.81
N ALA A 511 14.90 23.47 24.73
CA ALA A 511 15.44 24.80 24.41
C ALA A 511 16.74 24.72 23.59
N GLU A 512 17.64 23.79 23.91
CA GLU A 512 18.87 23.54 23.14
C GLU A 512 18.58 23.03 21.72
N LEU A 513 17.55 22.20 21.57
CA LEU A 513 17.08 21.71 20.27
C LEU A 513 16.51 22.85 19.41
N LEU A 514 15.64 23.69 19.97
CA LEU A 514 15.13 24.88 19.26
C LEU A 514 16.27 25.80 18.81
N ALA A 515 17.21 26.09 19.70
CA ALA A 515 18.39 26.92 19.36
C ALA A 515 19.24 26.32 18.24
N THR A 516 19.32 24.99 18.15
CA THR A 516 20.04 24.29 17.08
C THR A 516 19.33 24.43 15.73
N ILE A 517 17.99 24.31 15.73
CA ILE A 517 17.15 24.48 14.54
C ILE A 517 17.14 25.93 14.06
N ASP A 518 17.07 26.89 14.97
CA ASP A 518 17.14 28.31 14.64
C ASP A 518 18.50 28.67 14.03
N ARG A 519 19.60 28.19 14.63
CA ARG A 519 20.95 28.39 14.08
C ARG A 519 21.11 27.76 12.68
N TRP A 520 20.50 26.60 12.46
CA TRP A 520 20.46 25.95 11.15
C TRP A 520 19.68 26.78 10.13
N ALA A 521 18.51 27.29 10.51
CA ALA A 521 17.67 28.13 9.66
C ALA A 521 18.36 29.46 9.33
N ASP A 522 18.98 30.10 10.32
CA ASP A 522 19.73 31.35 10.15
C ASP A 522 20.96 31.19 9.27
N ALA A 523 21.72 30.10 9.44
CA ALA A 523 22.84 29.80 8.56
C ALA A 523 22.37 29.65 7.10
N TRP A 524 21.19 29.06 6.88
CA TRP A 524 20.61 28.94 5.55
C TRP A 524 20.14 30.31 4.99
N ARG A 525 19.39 31.10 5.77
CA ARG A 525 18.95 32.46 5.38
C ARG A 525 20.13 33.34 4.97
N ASN A 526 21.20 33.29 5.75
CA ASN A 526 22.40 34.11 5.56
C ASN A 526 23.41 33.52 4.56
N LYS A 527 23.11 32.36 3.96
CA LYS A 527 24.00 31.64 3.04
C LYS A 527 25.37 31.31 3.65
N ASP A 528 25.44 31.13 4.98
CA ASP A 528 26.64 30.72 5.70
C ASP A 528 26.81 29.20 5.60
N VAL A 529 27.58 28.81 4.58
CA VAL A 529 27.85 27.40 4.26
C VAL A 529 28.59 26.69 5.39
N SER A 530 29.54 27.36 6.06
CA SER A 530 30.33 26.74 7.13
C SER A 530 29.45 26.36 8.31
N THR A 531 28.65 27.31 8.79
CA THR A 531 27.77 27.09 9.95
C THR A 531 26.66 26.11 9.59
N TYR A 532 26.09 26.20 8.38
CA TYR A 532 25.05 25.29 7.90
C TYR A 532 25.52 23.83 7.88
N LEU A 533 26.69 23.55 7.30
CA LEU A 533 27.23 22.19 7.22
C LEU A 533 27.65 21.65 8.60
N ASN A 534 28.09 22.53 9.51
CA ASN A 534 28.46 22.13 10.88
C ASN A 534 27.26 21.66 11.72
N GLN A 535 26.01 21.92 11.31
CA GLN A 535 24.83 21.41 12.00
C GLN A 535 24.53 19.93 11.70
N TYR A 536 25.26 19.31 10.76
CA TYR A 536 25.09 17.92 10.37
C TYR A 536 26.21 17.04 10.93
N THR A 537 25.96 15.75 11.13
CA THR A 537 27.01 14.81 11.55
C THR A 537 28.01 14.56 10.41
N SER A 538 29.26 14.23 10.78
CA SER A 538 30.35 14.03 9.81
C SER A 538 30.12 12.85 8.85
N ASP A 539 29.21 11.94 9.20
CA ASP A 539 28.79 10.77 8.42
C ASP A 539 27.46 10.98 7.68
N PHE A 540 26.81 12.16 7.80
CA PHE A 540 25.55 12.49 7.15
C PHE A 540 25.62 12.25 5.63
N PRO A 541 24.90 11.25 5.09
CA PRO A 541 25.00 10.91 3.68
C PRO A 541 24.18 11.87 2.82
N GLY A 542 23.06 12.40 3.32
CA GLY A 542 22.07 13.08 2.50
C GLY A 542 21.59 12.21 1.33
N ASN A 543 21.18 12.83 0.21
CA ASN A 543 20.74 12.11 -1.00
C ASN A 543 21.91 11.71 -1.93
N ALA A 544 23.13 12.13 -1.61
CA ALA A 544 24.32 11.80 -2.41
C ALA A 544 25.11 10.74 -1.66
N ARG A 545 25.43 9.60 -2.29
CA ARG A 545 26.08 8.41 -1.71
C ARG A 545 27.36 8.63 -0.84
N ALA A 546 27.86 9.86 -0.66
CA ALA A 546 28.92 10.24 0.28
C ALA A 546 28.74 11.69 0.80
N HIS A 547 29.01 11.93 2.09
CA HIS A 547 28.91 13.26 2.74
C HIS A 547 29.67 14.36 1.98
N SER A 548 30.89 14.09 1.50
CA SER A 548 31.71 15.10 0.79
C SER A 548 31.07 15.60 -0.50
N ARG A 549 30.32 14.73 -1.21
CA ARG A 549 29.57 15.11 -2.41
C ARG A 549 28.33 15.90 -2.06
N TRP A 550 27.55 15.43 -1.07
CA TRP A 550 26.39 16.15 -0.57
C TRP A 550 26.77 17.57 -0.11
N ALA A 551 27.84 17.71 0.69
CA ALA A 551 28.31 19.00 1.18
C ALA A 551 28.68 19.96 0.03
N LYS A 552 29.34 19.46 -1.02
CA LYS A 552 29.71 20.27 -2.20
C LYS A 552 28.47 20.73 -2.98
N GLU A 553 27.53 19.84 -3.26
CA GLU A 553 26.27 20.16 -3.95
C GLU A 553 25.45 21.17 -3.14
N ARG A 554 25.35 20.95 -1.82
CA ARG A 554 24.58 21.82 -0.93
C ARG A 554 25.21 23.20 -0.82
N SER A 555 26.54 23.29 -0.77
CA SER A 555 27.27 24.57 -0.79
C SER A 555 26.95 25.40 -2.03
N MET A 556 26.92 24.77 -3.21
CA MET A 556 26.55 25.45 -4.46
C MET A 556 25.11 25.96 -4.43
N ARG A 557 24.15 25.13 -4.00
CA ARG A 557 22.73 25.49 -3.92
C ARG A 557 22.43 26.60 -2.91
N LEU A 558 23.19 26.66 -1.82
CA LEU A 558 23.06 27.75 -0.84
C LEU A 558 23.61 29.07 -1.39
N GLN A 559 24.63 29.04 -2.26
CA GLN A 559 25.30 30.24 -2.76
C GLN A 559 24.67 30.82 -4.05
N GLU A 560 24.01 30.00 -4.86
CA GLU A 560 23.45 30.38 -6.16
C GLU A 560 22.36 31.48 -6.12
N PRO A 561 21.38 31.47 -5.19
CA PRO A 561 20.34 32.51 -5.14
C PRO A 561 20.86 33.87 -4.67
N ARG A 562 20.27 34.97 -5.16
CA ARG A 562 20.61 36.35 -4.71
C ARG A 562 20.14 36.62 -3.28
N TYR A 563 18.99 36.10 -2.88
CA TYR A 563 18.44 36.16 -1.53
C TYR A 563 17.77 34.83 -1.16
N ILE A 564 17.66 34.54 0.13
CA ILE A 564 16.93 33.40 0.68
C ILE A 564 16.01 33.91 1.81
N GLU A 565 14.71 33.76 1.64
CA GLU A 565 13.69 33.90 2.68
C GLU A 565 13.31 32.47 3.13
N LEU A 566 13.40 32.22 4.44
CA LEU A 566 13.09 30.92 5.03
C LEU A 566 12.28 31.13 6.32
N GLU A 567 11.04 30.68 6.33
CA GLU A 567 10.17 30.69 7.51
C GLU A 567 9.89 29.25 7.96
N LEU A 568 9.94 29.03 9.27
CA LEU A 568 9.64 27.74 9.89
C LEU A 568 8.36 27.92 10.73
N ASP A 569 7.31 27.21 10.36
CA ASP A 569 6.03 27.21 11.06
C ASP A 569 5.74 25.85 11.70
N LYS A 570 4.93 25.86 12.76
CA LYS A 570 4.43 24.64 13.45
C LYS A 570 5.54 23.66 13.86
N THR A 571 6.60 24.18 14.47
CA THR A 571 7.68 23.35 15.00
C THR A 571 7.19 22.47 16.15
N MET A 572 7.30 21.16 15.99
CA MET A 572 7.03 20.17 17.03
C MET A 572 8.28 19.37 17.33
N ILE A 573 8.64 19.26 18.61
CA ILE A 573 9.79 18.51 19.09
C ILE A 573 9.28 17.24 19.78
N GLN A 574 9.87 16.10 19.41
CA GLN A 574 9.66 14.81 20.04
C GLN A 574 11.01 14.28 20.51
N GLU A 575 11.27 14.40 21.81
CA GLU A 575 12.44 13.79 22.43
C GLU A 575 12.27 12.27 22.46
N GLN A 576 13.25 11.53 21.92
CA GLN A 576 13.21 10.06 21.86
C GLN A 576 14.06 9.45 22.98
N SER A 577 15.13 10.14 23.40
CA SER A 577 15.97 9.83 24.56
C SER A 577 16.84 11.05 24.91
N ALA A 578 17.66 10.94 25.97
CA ALA A 578 18.59 12.00 26.37
C ALA A 578 19.58 12.44 25.27
N ASP A 579 19.85 11.57 24.28
CA ASP A 579 20.81 11.80 23.20
C ASP A 579 20.18 11.79 21.79
N ALA A 580 18.85 11.64 21.68
CA ALA A 580 18.17 11.54 20.39
C ALA A 580 16.83 12.28 20.39
N ALA A 581 16.60 13.10 19.36
CA ALA A 581 15.37 13.87 19.21
C ALA A 581 14.91 13.91 17.75
N MET A 582 13.62 14.13 17.56
CA MET A 582 13.02 14.36 16.25
C MET A 582 12.27 15.69 16.25
N VAL A 583 12.56 16.53 15.26
CA VAL A 583 11.93 17.83 15.09
C VAL A 583 11.19 17.84 13.76
N SER A 584 9.92 18.23 13.77
CA SER A 584 9.14 18.42 12.54
C SER A 584 8.61 19.84 12.44
N PHE A 585 8.60 20.42 11.25
CA PHE A 585 8.10 21.78 10.99
C PHE A 585 7.64 21.93 9.52
N GLU A 586 6.81 22.93 9.25
CA GLU A 586 6.49 23.39 7.90
C GLU A 586 7.56 24.41 7.46
N GLN A 587 8.26 24.10 6.38
CA GLN A 587 9.30 24.95 5.81
C GLN A 587 8.72 25.74 4.63
N LEU A 588 8.71 27.06 4.74
CA LEU A 588 8.38 27.96 3.64
C LEU A 588 9.68 28.58 3.12
N TYR A 589 10.07 28.21 1.90
CA TYR A 589 11.29 28.68 1.27
C TYR A 589 10.97 29.55 0.06
N LYS A 590 11.61 30.70 -0.04
CA LYS A 590 11.48 31.59 -1.19
C LYS A 590 12.80 32.24 -1.56
N SER A 591 13.13 32.23 -2.84
CA SER A 591 14.29 32.92 -3.40
C SER A 591 13.93 33.58 -4.72
N ASN A 592 14.90 34.25 -5.36
CA ASN A 592 14.71 34.79 -6.70
C ASN A 592 14.63 33.72 -7.80
N LEU A 593 14.95 32.45 -7.49
CA LEU A 593 14.99 31.34 -8.45
C LEU A 593 13.93 30.28 -8.19
N TYR A 594 13.39 30.19 -6.96
CA TYR A 594 12.57 29.07 -6.55
C TYR A 594 11.68 29.44 -5.34
N ASN A 595 10.50 28.84 -5.24
CA ASN A 595 9.58 28.96 -4.11
C ASN A 595 9.01 27.58 -3.80
N ASP A 596 8.95 27.24 -2.51
CA ASP A 596 8.56 25.92 -2.03
C ASP A 596 7.92 25.97 -0.65
N ARG A 597 6.99 25.04 -0.41
CA ARG A 597 6.38 24.81 0.90
C ARG A 597 6.33 23.31 1.15
N VAL A 598 7.12 22.84 2.11
CA VAL A 598 7.30 21.40 2.37
C VAL A 598 7.24 21.10 3.86
N ARG A 599 6.70 19.94 4.24
CA ARG A 599 6.81 19.47 5.62
C ARG A 599 8.14 18.75 5.79
N LYS A 600 8.91 19.18 6.79
CA LYS A 600 10.25 18.65 7.06
C LYS A 600 10.30 17.89 8.38
N VAL A 601 11.04 16.79 8.40
CA VAL A 601 11.35 16.03 9.61
C VAL A 601 12.86 15.86 9.70
N LEU A 602 13.43 16.35 10.80
CA LEU A 602 14.84 16.24 11.13
C LEU A 602 15.01 15.27 12.30
N ARG A 603 15.95 14.34 12.17
CA ARG A 603 16.41 13.49 13.28
C ARG A 603 17.74 14.04 13.77
N LEU A 604 17.83 14.29 15.07
CA LEU A 604 19.01 14.85 15.73
C LEU A 604 19.57 13.85 16.74
N LYS A 605 20.89 13.89 16.90
CA LYS A 605 21.63 13.15 17.91
C LYS A 605 22.61 14.08 18.59
N ARG A 606 22.86 13.85 19.89
CA ARG A 606 23.90 14.58 20.63
C ARG A 606 25.29 14.01 20.32
N GLU A 607 26.20 14.85 19.82
CA GLU A 607 27.62 14.53 19.58
C GLU A 607 28.50 15.63 20.19
N GLN A 608 29.45 15.25 21.05
CA GLN A 608 30.37 16.20 21.73
C GLN A 608 29.63 17.38 22.40
N ASP A 609 28.55 17.07 23.12
CA ASP A 609 27.66 18.03 23.80
C ASP A 609 26.86 18.99 22.88
N GLU A 610 26.90 18.83 21.56
CA GLU A 610 26.07 19.57 20.61
C GLU A 610 25.04 18.69 19.89
N TRP A 611 23.85 19.22 19.60
CA TRP A 611 22.88 18.54 18.75
C TRP A 611 23.27 18.64 17.28
N LYS A 612 23.32 17.50 16.59
CA LYS A 612 23.64 17.39 15.15
C LYS A 612 22.55 16.65 14.40
N ILE A 613 22.26 17.09 13.19
CA ILE A 613 21.28 16.50 12.28
C ILE A 613 21.91 15.24 11.64
N VAL A 614 21.30 14.08 11.91
CA VAL A 614 21.71 12.78 11.36
C VAL A 614 20.85 12.33 10.18
N ALA A 615 19.61 12.83 10.07
CA ALA A 615 18.73 12.55 8.94
C ALA A 615 17.78 13.72 8.67
N GLU A 616 17.48 13.94 7.38
CA GLU A 616 16.58 14.98 6.90
C GLU A 616 15.64 14.37 5.87
N VAL A 617 14.32 14.47 6.10
CA VAL A 617 13.29 13.99 5.17
C VAL A 617 12.32 15.11 4.85
N ALA A 618 12.09 15.32 3.56
CA ALA A 618 11.04 16.20 3.03
C ALA A 618 9.85 15.34 2.60
N GLN A 619 8.64 15.70 3.04
CA GLN A 619 7.39 15.10 2.59
C GLN A 619 6.65 16.11 1.72
N ASP A 620 6.49 15.79 0.44
CA ASP A 620 5.59 16.52 -0.44
C ASP A 620 4.14 16.24 -0.01
N ARG A 621 3.33 17.30 0.05
CA ARG A 621 1.92 17.23 0.47
C ARG A 621 1.04 16.53 -0.55
#